data_AF-A0A3B4TEI8-F1
#
_entry.id   AF-A0A3B4TEI8-F1
#
_cell.length_a   1.000
_cell.length_b   1.000
_cell.length_c   1.000
_cell.angle_alpha   90.00
_cell.angle_beta   90.00
_cell.angle_gamma   90.00
#
_symmetry.space_group_name_H-M   'P 1'
#
loop_
_entity.id
_entity.type
_entity.pdbx_description
1 polymer ?
#
loop_
_entity_poly.entity_id
_entity_poly.type
_entity_poly.pdbx_seq_one_letter_code
_entity_poly.pdbx_strand_id
1 'polypeptide(L)'
;MAEALGKIGIKEVANRWMSSTCNAAAMENLHRMANDWADKHFRTVYENFGQGGSTFPNNRRIILCLALLNAVLLIAAVAIGINCAKVKQGSPQVSHSAATQLIDELNYLRSNHSDVIEAEEEAKKELQREIKNHAQLKVQIQQLKTVNNGYQRQIEGLRAEKTALQSNMSALEGTCGRCLSSWTLLNSTCYFFSYTESSTVKRNWPDSRADCISRGADLVVIDNPEEQKFVSESLKTLKGSRGSWENGFWIGLTDIETEGAWVWINNVTEVEQRYWMDGEPNNSGDHGEDCAMTVYRYTNPWKTRFDGKCNEHRLPWICEMPST
;
A
#
# COMPACT_ATOMS: atom_id res chain seq x y z
N MET A 1 31.31 -56.47 72.14
CA MET A 1 31.06 -56.00 70.74
C MET A 1 30.27 -54.68 70.70
N ALA A 2 29.28 -54.46 71.58
CA ALA A 2 28.65 -53.13 71.75
C ALA A 2 29.60 -52.06 72.32
N GLU A 3 30.60 -52.45 73.13
CA GLU A 3 31.63 -51.54 73.65
C GLU A 3 32.66 -51.06 72.60
N ALA A 4 32.79 -51.75 71.46
CA ALA A 4 33.72 -51.36 70.39
C ALA A 4 33.06 -50.40 69.38
N LEU A 5 31.76 -50.60 69.10
CA LEU A 5 31.00 -49.75 68.17
C LEU A 5 30.62 -48.38 68.78
N GLY A 6 30.43 -48.31 70.10
CA GLY A 6 30.23 -47.02 70.79
C GLY A 6 31.47 -46.12 70.77
N LYS A 7 32.68 -46.69 70.82
CA LYS A 7 33.95 -45.93 70.81
C LYS A 7 34.32 -45.36 69.43
N ILE A 8 33.86 -45.97 68.35
CA ILE A 8 34.13 -45.51 66.97
C ILE A 8 33.23 -44.31 66.61
N GLY A 9 31.92 -44.40 66.90
CA GLY A 9 30.98 -43.29 66.65
C GLY A 9 31.31 -42.03 67.45
N ILE A 10 31.76 -42.17 68.71
CA ILE A 10 32.15 -41.02 69.54
C ILE A 10 33.45 -40.37 69.03
N LYS A 11 34.42 -41.16 68.53
CA LYS A 11 35.67 -40.61 67.95
C LYS A 11 35.41 -39.84 66.66
N GLU A 12 34.50 -40.32 65.81
CA GLU A 12 34.20 -39.70 64.52
C GLU A 12 33.36 -38.42 64.68
N VAL A 13 32.40 -38.43 65.61
CA VAL A 13 31.65 -37.23 66.03
C VAL A 13 32.58 -36.22 66.70
N ALA A 14 33.50 -36.67 67.56
CA ALA A 14 34.49 -35.79 68.19
C ALA A 14 35.45 -35.17 67.15
N ASN A 15 35.89 -35.93 66.14
CA ASN A 15 36.74 -35.42 65.06
C ASN A 15 36.01 -34.44 64.13
N ARG A 16 34.74 -34.68 63.79
CA ARG A 16 33.90 -33.73 63.02
C ARG A 16 33.61 -32.46 63.82
N TRP A 17 33.32 -32.60 65.11
CA TRP A 17 33.10 -31.46 66.01
C TRP A 17 34.39 -30.64 66.18
N MET A 18 35.55 -31.29 66.38
CA MET A 18 36.86 -30.62 66.44
C MET A 18 37.24 -29.93 65.13
N SER A 19 37.04 -30.57 63.97
CA SER A 19 37.33 -29.99 62.65
C SER A 19 36.47 -28.75 62.37
N SER A 20 35.17 -28.79 62.69
CA SER A 20 34.28 -27.63 62.56
C SER A 20 34.69 -26.46 63.46
N THR A 21 35.20 -26.73 64.67
CA THR A 21 35.66 -25.68 65.60
C THR A 21 37.04 -25.12 65.24
N CYS A 22 37.89 -25.87 64.51
CA CYS A 22 39.22 -25.43 64.08
C CYS A 22 39.25 -24.71 62.71
N ASN A 23 38.08 -24.40 62.11
CA ASN A 23 38.00 -23.64 60.87
C ASN A 23 38.34 -22.16 61.13
N ALA A 24 39.26 -21.57 60.36
CA ALA A 24 39.75 -20.20 60.58
C ALA A 24 38.60 -19.17 60.58
N ALA A 25 37.60 -19.35 59.72
CA ALA A 25 36.41 -18.49 59.66
C ALA A 25 35.46 -18.67 60.87
N ALA A 26 35.41 -19.86 61.47
CA ALA A 26 34.62 -20.12 62.68
C ALA A 26 35.31 -19.54 63.93
N MET A 27 36.65 -19.62 64.00
CA MET A 27 37.43 -18.99 65.07
C MET A 27 37.42 -17.47 64.99
N GLU A 28 37.49 -16.85 63.81
CA GLU A 28 37.33 -15.40 63.65
C GLU A 28 35.94 -14.91 64.07
N ASN A 29 34.89 -15.65 63.72
CA ASN A 29 33.53 -15.34 64.16
C ASN A 29 33.36 -15.51 65.67
N LEU A 30 33.90 -16.59 66.26
CA LEU A 30 33.87 -16.79 67.71
C LEU A 30 34.71 -15.73 68.44
N HIS A 31 35.86 -15.32 67.92
CA HIS A 31 36.69 -14.26 68.50
C HIS A 31 35.99 -12.89 68.41
N ARG A 32 35.34 -12.58 67.29
CA ARG A 32 34.51 -11.38 67.15
C ARG A 32 33.32 -11.39 68.10
N MET A 33 32.58 -12.50 68.18
CA MET A 33 31.44 -12.66 69.09
C MET A 33 31.88 -12.62 70.56
N ALA A 34 33.03 -13.19 70.91
CA ALA A 34 33.58 -13.13 72.27
C ALA A 34 34.04 -11.71 72.62
N ASN A 35 34.67 -10.99 71.69
CA ASN A 35 35.05 -9.58 71.90
C ASN A 35 33.81 -8.67 71.99
N ASP A 36 32.80 -8.88 71.15
CA ASP A 36 31.55 -8.11 71.16
C ASP A 36 30.73 -8.40 72.42
N TRP A 37 30.65 -9.67 72.85
CA TRP A 37 30.04 -10.05 74.12
C TRP A 37 30.82 -9.52 75.33
N ALA A 38 32.15 -9.59 75.31
CA ALA A 38 33.00 -9.04 76.37
C ALA A 38 32.86 -7.52 76.45
N ASP A 39 32.90 -6.79 75.33
CA ASP A 39 32.77 -5.33 75.33
C ASP A 39 31.37 -4.88 75.81
N LYS A 40 30.32 -5.63 75.45
CA LYS A 40 28.94 -5.36 75.85
C LYS A 40 28.66 -5.70 77.31
N HIS A 41 29.19 -6.81 77.84
CA HIS A 41 28.95 -7.21 79.22
C HIS A 41 29.97 -6.68 80.22
N PHE A 42 31.23 -6.41 79.85
CA PHE A 42 32.17 -5.74 80.76
C PHE A 42 31.76 -4.30 81.04
N ARG A 43 31.29 -3.54 80.04
CA ARG A 43 30.73 -2.19 80.29
C ARG A 43 29.56 -2.24 81.26
N THR A 44 28.63 -3.17 81.04
CA THR A 44 27.43 -3.32 81.88
C THR A 44 27.77 -3.78 83.31
N VAL A 45 28.78 -4.63 83.50
CA VAL A 45 29.21 -5.08 84.83
C VAL A 45 30.07 -4.02 85.52
N TYR A 46 30.91 -3.29 84.79
CA TYR A 46 31.75 -2.22 85.33
C TYR A 46 30.92 -0.98 85.72
N GLU A 47 29.88 -0.64 84.96
CA GLU A 47 28.94 0.44 85.32
C GLU A 47 28.07 0.07 86.53
N ASN A 48 27.69 -1.22 86.69
CA ASN A 48 26.92 -1.68 87.85
C ASN A 48 27.78 -1.89 89.12
N PHE A 49 29.10 -2.09 89.01
CA PHE A 49 30.01 -2.28 90.15
C PHE A 49 30.92 -1.08 90.44
N GLY A 50 31.01 -0.10 89.52
CA GLY A 50 31.97 1.00 89.57
C GLY A 50 31.55 2.21 90.40
N GLN A 51 30.28 2.35 90.78
CA GLN A 51 29.84 3.45 91.65
C GLN A 51 28.84 2.98 92.72
N GLY A 52 29.40 2.33 93.74
CA GLY A 52 29.12 2.58 95.16
C GLY A 52 27.69 2.39 95.69
N GLY A 53 27.46 1.30 96.43
CA GLY A 53 26.27 1.17 97.27
C GLY A 53 26.16 -0.15 98.04
N SER A 54 26.94 -0.27 99.12
CA SER A 54 26.77 -1.12 100.31
C SER A 54 25.96 -2.44 100.28
N THR A 55 26.58 -3.45 100.90
CA THR A 55 26.07 -4.75 101.39
C THR A 55 26.18 -5.91 100.40
N PHE A 56 26.97 -6.94 100.76
CA PHE A 56 26.59 -8.36 100.77
C PHE A 56 27.84 -9.25 101.01
N PRO A 57 28.01 -9.83 102.22
CA PRO A 57 29.16 -10.65 102.58
C PRO A 57 28.92 -12.10 102.13
N ASN A 58 29.29 -12.48 100.90
CA ASN A 58 29.50 -13.90 100.53
C ASN A 58 30.26 -14.18 99.21
N ASN A 59 30.85 -13.15 98.57
CA ASN A 59 31.41 -13.31 97.21
C ASN A 59 32.84 -13.87 97.15
N ARG A 60 33.49 -14.25 98.25
CA ARG A 60 34.81 -14.91 98.18
C ARG A 60 34.72 -16.28 97.49
N ARG A 61 33.65 -17.03 97.73
CA ARG A 61 33.41 -18.30 97.04
C ARG A 61 33.07 -18.10 95.57
N ILE A 62 32.30 -17.08 95.24
CA ILE A 62 31.94 -16.76 93.84
C ILE A 62 33.16 -16.30 93.05
N ILE A 63 34.02 -15.45 93.62
CA ILE A 63 35.28 -15.03 92.97
C ILE A 63 36.23 -16.22 92.80
N LEU A 64 36.35 -17.10 93.79
CA LEU A 64 37.14 -18.33 93.66
C LEU A 64 36.56 -19.28 92.61
N CYS A 65 35.24 -19.44 92.56
CA CYS A 65 34.56 -20.24 91.54
C CYS A 65 34.72 -19.64 90.14
N LEU A 66 34.64 -18.32 89.99
CA LEU A 66 34.85 -17.62 88.72
C LEU A 66 36.32 -17.69 88.27
N ALA A 67 37.26 -17.56 89.19
CA ALA A 67 38.68 -17.71 88.89
C ALA A 67 39.02 -19.16 88.48
N LEU A 68 38.46 -20.16 89.18
CA LEU A 68 38.58 -21.56 88.79
C LEU A 68 37.91 -21.85 87.45
N LEU A 69 36.73 -21.28 87.19
CA LEU A 69 36.04 -21.41 85.90
C LEU A 69 36.89 -20.82 84.77
N ASN A 70 37.42 -19.61 84.95
CA ASN A 70 38.28 -18.96 83.96
C ASN A 70 39.59 -19.73 83.74
N ALA A 71 40.19 -20.30 84.79
CA ALA A 71 41.38 -21.14 84.65
C ALA A 71 41.05 -22.42 83.86
N VAL A 72 39.92 -23.08 84.14
CA VAL A 72 39.47 -24.26 83.40
C VAL A 72 39.16 -23.91 81.94
N LEU A 73 38.54 -22.76 81.68
CA LEU A 73 38.27 -22.27 80.32
C LEU A 73 39.55 -21.96 79.55
N LEU A 74 40.55 -21.36 80.20
CA LEU A 74 41.87 -21.11 79.59
C LEU A 74 42.59 -22.41 79.25
N ILE A 75 42.59 -23.38 80.17
CA ILE A 75 43.19 -24.70 79.93
C ILE A 75 42.46 -25.41 78.79
N ALA A 76 41.13 -25.33 78.74
CA ALA A 76 40.34 -25.87 77.64
C ALA A 76 40.66 -25.18 76.30
N ALA A 77 40.78 -23.85 76.28
CA ALA A 77 41.14 -23.09 75.09
C ALA A 77 42.55 -23.45 74.58
N VAL A 78 43.53 -23.59 75.48
CA VAL A 78 44.89 -24.01 75.13
C VAL A 78 44.91 -25.46 74.63
N ALA A 79 44.17 -26.38 75.28
CA ALA A 79 44.05 -27.76 74.84
C ALA A 79 43.38 -27.88 73.47
N ILE A 80 42.34 -27.10 73.22
CA ILE A 80 41.68 -26.98 71.91
C ILE A 80 42.68 -26.40 70.89
N GLY A 81 43.42 -25.34 71.23
CA GLY A 81 44.44 -24.76 70.36
C GLY A 81 45.55 -25.75 69.98
N ILE A 82 46.04 -26.55 70.94
CA ILE A 82 47.05 -27.60 70.71
C ILE A 82 46.46 -28.74 69.86
N ASN A 83 45.21 -29.16 70.09
CA ASN A 83 44.55 -30.16 69.26
C ASN A 83 44.28 -29.64 67.84
N CYS A 84 43.89 -28.37 67.67
CA CYS A 84 43.75 -27.74 66.36
C CYS A 84 45.10 -27.66 65.63
N ALA A 85 46.19 -27.32 66.34
CA ALA A 85 47.53 -27.32 65.76
C ALA A 85 47.99 -28.73 65.35
N LYS A 86 47.67 -29.77 66.14
CA LYS A 86 47.92 -31.17 65.79
C LYS A 86 47.08 -31.65 64.61
N VAL A 87 45.82 -31.23 64.48
CA VAL A 87 44.99 -31.50 63.29
C VAL A 87 45.56 -30.80 62.05
N LYS A 88 46.13 -29.60 62.21
CA LYS A 88 46.81 -28.87 61.12
C LYS A 88 48.13 -29.53 60.71
N GLN A 89 48.86 -30.16 61.63
CA GLN A 89 50.07 -30.96 61.35
C GLN A 89 49.77 -32.40 60.87
N GLY A 90 48.60 -32.95 61.21
CA GLY A 90 48.11 -34.26 60.78
C GLY A 90 47.20 -34.26 59.55
N SER A 91 46.97 -33.08 58.95
CA SER A 91 46.30 -32.99 57.65
C SER A 91 47.23 -33.53 56.59
N PRO A 92 46.83 -34.53 55.79
CA PRO A 92 47.51 -34.79 54.53
C PRO A 92 47.52 -33.47 53.74
N GLN A 93 48.67 -33.11 53.20
CA GLN A 93 48.79 -32.13 52.12
C GLN A 93 47.95 -32.67 50.94
N VAL A 94 46.66 -32.36 50.91
CA VAL A 94 45.90 -32.42 49.66
C VAL A 94 46.43 -31.25 48.84
N SER A 95 47.13 -31.58 47.74
CA SER A 95 47.77 -30.61 46.85
C SER A 95 46.88 -29.39 46.62
N HIS A 96 47.38 -28.22 47.00
CA HIS A 96 46.75 -26.93 46.71
C HIS A 96 46.40 -26.80 45.21
N SER A 97 47.07 -27.53 44.31
CA SER A 97 46.78 -27.50 42.88
C SER A 97 45.43 -28.12 42.50
N ALA A 98 44.98 -29.19 43.18
CA ALA A 98 43.73 -29.88 42.82
C ALA A 98 42.50 -29.04 43.19
N ALA A 99 42.54 -28.37 44.35
CA ALA A 99 41.49 -27.44 44.75
C ALA A 99 41.45 -26.19 43.87
N THR A 100 42.61 -25.69 43.41
CA THR A 100 42.69 -24.52 42.52
C THR A 100 42.15 -24.84 41.13
N GLN A 101 42.47 -26.02 40.57
CA GLN A 101 41.90 -26.52 39.30
C GLN A 101 40.37 -26.60 39.33
N LEU A 102 39.80 -27.12 40.42
CA LEU A 102 38.35 -27.20 40.58
C LEU A 102 37.68 -25.82 40.66
N ILE A 103 38.35 -24.82 41.23
CA ILE A 103 37.84 -23.45 41.30
C ILE A 103 37.86 -22.79 39.92
N ASP A 104 38.92 -23.01 39.13
CA ASP A 104 39.02 -22.49 37.77
C ASP A 104 37.97 -23.11 36.85
N GLU A 105 37.74 -24.42 36.92
CA GLU A 105 36.65 -25.08 36.19
C GLU A 105 35.27 -24.55 36.60
N LEU A 106 35.03 -24.32 37.89
CA LEU A 106 33.76 -23.82 38.39
C LEU A 106 33.50 -22.35 37.99
N ASN A 107 34.56 -21.53 37.92
CA ASN A 107 34.49 -20.17 37.39
C ASN A 107 34.25 -20.16 35.87
N TYR A 108 34.92 -21.05 35.12
CA TYR A 108 34.71 -21.22 33.68
C TYR A 108 33.27 -21.65 33.37
N LEU A 109 32.77 -22.67 34.08
CA LEU A 109 31.37 -23.13 33.96
C LEU A 109 30.37 -22.02 34.29
N ARG A 110 30.64 -21.21 35.32
CA ARG A 110 29.79 -20.07 35.68
C ARG A 110 29.76 -19.01 34.59
N SER A 111 30.90 -18.70 33.98
CA SER A 111 30.99 -17.76 32.86
C SER A 111 30.19 -18.26 31.66
N ASN A 112 30.45 -19.50 31.22
CA ASN A 112 29.72 -20.10 30.11
C ASN A 112 28.21 -20.14 30.35
N HIS A 113 27.77 -20.45 31.58
CA HIS A 113 26.36 -20.44 31.93
C HIS A 113 25.76 -19.01 31.84
N SER A 114 26.51 -17.99 32.24
CA SER A 114 26.11 -16.59 32.06
C SER A 114 25.96 -16.23 30.60
N ASP A 115 26.94 -16.60 29.75
CA ASP A 115 26.93 -16.33 28.31
C ASP A 115 25.75 -17.03 27.61
N VAL A 116 25.44 -18.27 28.01
CA VAL A 116 24.29 -19.02 27.50
C VAL A 116 22.95 -18.37 27.88
N ILE A 117 22.81 -17.87 29.11
CA ILE A 117 21.60 -17.14 29.52
C ILE A 117 21.43 -15.86 28.70
N GLU A 118 22.51 -15.12 28.48
CA GLU A 118 22.46 -13.89 27.69
C GLU A 118 22.04 -14.18 26.24
N ALA A 119 22.63 -15.22 25.62
CA ALA A 119 22.24 -15.67 24.29
C ALA A 119 20.79 -16.17 24.22
N GLU A 120 20.30 -16.86 25.26
CA GLU A 120 18.90 -17.29 25.34
C GLU A 120 17.94 -16.09 25.40
N GLU A 121 18.25 -15.08 26.22
CA GLU A 121 17.44 -13.87 26.33
C GLU A 121 17.48 -13.01 25.06
N GLU A 122 18.61 -12.96 24.36
CA GLU A 122 18.71 -12.33 23.05
C GLU A 122 17.87 -13.06 21.99
N ALA A 123 17.95 -14.40 21.95
CA ALA A 123 17.14 -15.21 21.04
C ALA A 123 15.63 -15.07 21.32
N LYS A 124 15.22 -14.97 22.59
CA LYS A 124 13.82 -14.70 22.96
C LYS A 124 13.34 -13.35 22.46
N LYS A 125 14.14 -12.29 22.60
CA LYS A 125 13.81 -10.96 22.09
C LYS A 125 13.63 -10.97 20.57
N GLU A 126 14.51 -11.67 19.88
CA GLU A 126 14.45 -11.79 18.41
C GLU A 126 13.22 -12.59 17.95
N LEU A 127 12.90 -13.69 18.63
CA LEU A 127 11.67 -14.45 18.37
C LEU A 127 10.41 -13.60 18.59
N GLN A 128 10.37 -12.81 19.66
CA GLN A 128 9.25 -11.90 19.93
C GLN A 128 9.11 -10.81 18.85
N ARG A 129 10.23 -10.28 18.37
CA ARG A 129 10.27 -9.33 17.23
C ARG A 129 9.65 -9.97 15.99
N GLU A 130 10.04 -11.21 15.67
CA GLU A 130 9.56 -11.90 14.48
C GLU A 130 8.09 -12.31 14.57
N ILE A 131 7.60 -12.71 15.76
CA ILE A 131 6.18 -12.95 16.02
C ILE A 131 5.35 -11.69 15.74
N LYS A 132 5.84 -10.53 16.20
CA LYS A 132 5.17 -9.25 15.95
C LYS A 132 5.15 -8.90 14.46
N ASN A 133 6.27 -9.10 13.76
CA ASN A 133 6.35 -8.89 12.31
C ASN A 133 5.38 -9.80 11.55
N HIS A 134 5.34 -11.08 11.91
CA HIS A 134 4.45 -12.06 11.29
C HIS A 134 2.98 -11.69 11.50
N ALA A 135 2.61 -11.24 12.70
CA ALA A 135 1.26 -10.75 13.00
C ALA A 135 0.89 -9.53 12.13
N GLN A 136 1.82 -8.58 11.97
CA GLN A 136 1.60 -7.40 11.13
C GLN A 136 1.47 -7.77 9.64
N LEU A 137 2.33 -8.66 9.14
CA LEU A 137 2.26 -9.14 7.76
C LEU A 137 0.93 -9.86 7.47
N LYS A 138 0.43 -10.64 8.43
CA LYS A 138 -0.87 -11.31 8.32
C LYS A 138 -2.02 -10.32 8.14
N VAL A 139 -1.99 -9.18 8.84
CA VAL A 139 -2.97 -8.10 8.67
C VAL A 139 -2.86 -7.49 7.27
N GLN A 140 -1.64 -7.22 6.79
CA GLN A 140 -1.42 -6.68 5.44
C GLN A 140 -1.94 -7.61 4.34
N ILE A 141 -1.71 -8.92 4.47
CA ILE A 141 -2.23 -9.92 3.53
C ILE A 141 -3.76 -9.90 3.51
N GLN A 142 -4.40 -9.78 4.68
CA GLN A 142 -5.86 -9.72 4.77
C GLN A 142 -6.44 -8.43 4.14
N GLN A 143 -5.74 -7.30 4.30
CA GLN A 143 -6.09 -6.03 3.65
C GLN A 143 -5.95 -6.14 2.13
N LEU A 144 -4.83 -6.69 1.63
CA LEU A 144 -4.59 -6.93 0.21
C LEU A 144 -5.65 -7.84 -0.40
N LYS A 145 -6.08 -8.89 0.32
CA LYS A 145 -7.16 -9.76 -0.12
C LYS A 145 -8.48 -9.00 -0.29
N THR A 146 -8.80 -8.11 0.64
CA THR A 146 -10.02 -7.29 0.59
C THR A 146 -9.99 -6.34 -0.60
N VAL A 147 -8.86 -5.68 -0.82
CA VAL A 147 -8.65 -4.78 -1.97
C VAL A 147 -8.75 -5.55 -3.29
N ASN A 148 -8.10 -6.72 -3.40
CA ASN A 148 -8.17 -7.57 -4.57
C ASN A 148 -9.61 -8.01 -4.89
N ASN A 149 -10.38 -8.40 -3.87
CA ASN A 149 -11.81 -8.73 -4.03
C ASN A 149 -12.65 -7.52 -4.49
N GLY A 150 -12.23 -6.30 -4.15
CA GLY A 150 -12.82 -5.07 -4.67
C GLY A 150 -12.55 -4.90 -6.16
N TYR A 151 -11.29 -5.07 -6.58
CA TYR A 151 -10.91 -4.99 -7.99
C TYR A 151 -11.59 -6.07 -8.85
N GLN A 152 -11.73 -7.30 -8.35
CA GLN A 152 -12.46 -8.36 -9.07
C GLN A 152 -13.91 -7.95 -9.36
N ARG A 153 -14.62 -7.37 -8.37
CA ARG A 153 -15.99 -6.88 -8.57
C ARG A 153 -16.08 -5.74 -9.58
N GLN A 154 -15.12 -4.82 -9.58
CA GLN A 154 -15.07 -3.75 -10.59
C GLN A 154 -14.84 -4.32 -12.01
N ILE A 155 -13.96 -5.31 -12.15
CA ILE A 155 -13.70 -5.99 -13.43
C ILE A 155 -14.96 -6.70 -13.94
N GLU A 156 -15.71 -7.37 -13.06
CA GLU A 156 -16.98 -8.01 -13.42
C GLU A 156 -18.02 -6.98 -13.87
N GLY A 157 -18.14 -5.85 -13.17
CA GLY A 157 -19.04 -4.75 -13.56
C GLY A 157 -18.70 -4.18 -14.93
N LEU A 158 -17.44 -3.86 -15.17
CA LEU A 158 -16.98 -3.35 -16.47
C LEU A 158 -17.16 -4.38 -17.59
N ARG A 159 -17.01 -5.67 -17.32
CA ARG A 159 -17.31 -6.73 -18.29
C ARG A 159 -18.79 -6.76 -18.65
N ALA A 160 -19.68 -6.62 -17.67
CA ALA A 160 -21.12 -6.59 -17.92
C ALA A 160 -21.52 -5.36 -18.76
N GLU A 161 -20.99 -4.18 -18.43
CA GLU A 161 -21.20 -2.95 -19.22
C GLU A 161 -20.68 -3.12 -20.66
N LYS A 162 -19.47 -3.68 -20.83
CA LYS A 162 -18.92 -3.97 -22.16
C LYS A 162 -19.86 -4.89 -22.96
N THR A 163 -20.37 -5.96 -22.36
CA THR A 163 -21.29 -6.88 -23.04
C THR A 163 -22.60 -6.19 -23.41
N ALA A 164 -23.14 -5.33 -22.54
CA ALA A 164 -24.33 -4.54 -22.84
C ALA A 164 -24.10 -3.58 -24.03
N LEU A 165 -22.98 -2.86 -24.04
CA LEU A 165 -22.62 -1.98 -25.15
C LEU A 165 -22.39 -2.75 -26.45
N GLN A 166 -21.75 -3.92 -26.38
CA GLN A 166 -21.57 -4.79 -27.55
C GLN A 166 -22.91 -5.28 -28.11
N SER A 167 -23.85 -5.68 -27.24
CA SER A 167 -25.21 -6.05 -27.65
C SER A 167 -25.93 -4.87 -28.32
N ASN A 168 -25.82 -3.67 -27.76
CA ASN A 168 -26.43 -2.47 -28.34
C ASN A 168 -25.83 -2.14 -29.71
N MET A 169 -24.50 -2.29 -29.87
CA MET A 169 -23.83 -2.11 -31.15
C MET A 169 -24.32 -3.13 -32.18
N SER A 170 -24.42 -4.41 -31.83
CA SER A 170 -24.93 -5.44 -32.73
C SER A 170 -26.40 -5.26 -33.08
N ALA A 171 -27.22 -4.77 -32.14
CA ALA A 171 -28.59 -4.37 -32.43
C ALA A 171 -28.63 -3.18 -33.40
N LEU A 172 -27.75 -2.19 -33.20
CA LEU A 172 -27.63 -1.03 -34.08
C LEU A 172 -27.17 -1.41 -35.50
N GLU A 173 -26.22 -2.34 -35.62
CA GLU A 173 -25.75 -2.92 -36.89
C GLU A 173 -26.88 -3.68 -37.60
N GLY A 174 -27.71 -4.42 -36.86
CA GLY A 174 -28.90 -5.09 -37.40
C GLY A 174 -30.02 -4.13 -37.85
N THR A 175 -30.00 -2.89 -37.36
CA THR A 175 -30.92 -1.80 -37.74
C THR A 175 -30.29 -0.79 -38.70
N CYS A 176 -29.06 -1.02 -39.18
CA CYS A 176 -28.41 -0.13 -40.13
C CYS A 176 -29.22 -0.19 -41.44
N GLY A 177 -30.04 0.84 -41.67
CA GLY A 177 -31.04 0.80 -42.73
C GLY A 177 -30.41 0.62 -44.10
N ARG A 178 -31.14 0.00 -45.02
CA ARG A 178 -30.66 -0.24 -46.38
C ARG A 178 -30.99 0.96 -47.25
N CYS A 179 -30.11 1.23 -48.21
CA CYS A 179 -30.36 2.21 -49.26
C CYS A 179 -30.67 1.50 -50.58
N LEU A 180 -31.38 2.19 -51.46
CA LEU A 180 -31.60 1.74 -52.83
C LEU A 180 -30.26 1.60 -53.59
N SER A 181 -30.26 0.83 -54.68
CA SER A 181 -29.10 0.75 -55.56
C SER A 181 -28.70 2.15 -56.04
N SER A 182 -27.40 2.45 -56.04
CA SER A 182 -26.82 3.78 -56.34
C SER A 182 -26.99 4.86 -55.26
N TRP A 183 -27.54 4.53 -54.09
CA TRP A 183 -27.56 5.42 -52.92
C TRP A 183 -26.52 4.98 -51.89
N THR A 184 -25.89 5.94 -51.23
CA THR A 184 -24.86 5.70 -50.21
C THR A 184 -25.43 5.91 -48.82
N LEU A 185 -25.16 4.99 -47.88
CA LEU A 185 -25.64 5.08 -46.50
C LEU A 185 -24.64 5.81 -45.60
N LEU A 186 -25.11 6.78 -44.81
CA LEU A 186 -24.43 7.35 -43.65
C LEU A 186 -25.46 7.58 -42.52
N ASN A 187 -25.20 7.07 -41.32
CA ASN A 187 -25.99 7.33 -40.10
C ASN A 187 -27.52 7.20 -40.25
N SER A 188 -27.99 6.19 -40.98
CA SER A 188 -29.42 5.97 -41.28
C SER A 188 -30.06 6.97 -42.24
N THR A 189 -29.24 7.67 -43.03
CA THR A 189 -29.66 8.50 -44.15
C THR A 189 -29.01 7.97 -45.42
N CYS A 190 -29.79 7.91 -46.49
CA CYS A 190 -29.37 7.52 -47.83
C CYS A 190 -29.15 8.77 -48.68
N TYR A 191 -28.00 8.82 -49.36
CA TYR A 191 -27.59 9.94 -50.19
C TYR A 191 -27.45 9.53 -51.65
N PHE A 192 -28.08 10.28 -52.54
CA PHE A 192 -27.95 10.12 -53.97
C PHE A 192 -27.12 11.25 -54.53
N PHE A 193 -26.09 10.92 -55.29
CA PHE A 193 -25.29 11.90 -56.01
C PHE A 193 -25.58 11.76 -57.49
N SER A 194 -26.06 12.80 -58.16
CA SER A 194 -26.57 12.67 -59.54
C SER A 194 -25.53 12.11 -60.53
N TYR A 195 -24.22 12.28 -60.24
CA TYR A 195 -23.14 11.70 -61.05
C TYR A 195 -23.13 10.16 -61.07
N THR A 196 -23.74 9.48 -60.09
CA THR A 196 -23.82 8.02 -60.07
C THR A 196 -24.78 7.46 -61.12
N GLU A 197 -25.73 8.28 -61.58
CA GLU A 197 -26.65 7.94 -62.66
C GLU A 197 -26.13 8.46 -64.01
N SER A 198 -25.70 9.72 -64.06
CA SER A 198 -25.07 10.31 -65.24
C SER A 198 -24.17 11.49 -64.87
N SER A 199 -22.93 11.46 -65.34
CA SER A 199 -21.97 12.56 -65.14
C SER A 199 -22.20 13.77 -66.05
N THR A 200 -23.10 13.67 -67.03
CA THR A 200 -23.39 14.74 -68.01
C THR A 200 -24.70 15.48 -67.73
N VAL A 201 -25.61 14.87 -66.96
CA VAL A 201 -26.90 15.49 -66.64
C VAL A 201 -26.69 16.54 -65.54
N LYS A 202 -27.12 17.76 -65.84
CA LYS A 202 -27.07 18.91 -64.93
C LYS A 202 -28.42 19.61 -64.96
N ARG A 203 -28.86 20.11 -63.81
CA ARG A 203 -30.15 20.79 -63.62
C ARG A 203 -29.94 22.11 -62.89
N ASN A 204 -30.89 23.01 -63.03
CA ASN A 204 -30.94 24.19 -62.17
C ASN A 204 -31.44 23.78 -60.77
N TRP A 205 -31.30 24.65 -59.78
CA TRP A 205 -31.63 24.31 -58.39
C TRP A 205 -33.10 23.82 -58.21
N PRO A 206 -34.13 24.50 -58.75
CA PRO A 206 -35.51 24.02 -58.58
C PRO A 206 -35.77 22.68 -59.28
N ASP A 207 -35.22 22.45 -60.47
CA ASP A 207 -35.36 21.16 -61.17
C ASP A 207 -34.62 20.04 -60.44
N SER A 208 -33.49 20.34 -59.79
CA SER A 208 -32.76 19.40 -58.95
C SER A 208 -33.56 19.01 -57.72
N ARG A 209 -34.20 19.97 -57.05
CA ARG A 209 -35.11 19.70 -55.94
C ARG A 209 -36.30 18.85 -56.37
N ALA A 210 -36.92 19.18 -57.50
CA ALA A 210 -38.03 18.41 -58.06
C ALA A 210 -37.63 16.96 -58.37
N ASP A 211 -36.42 16.74 -58.88
CA ASP A 211 -35.86 15.40 -59.11
C ASP A 211 -35.72 14.62 -57.80
N CYS A 212 -35.16 15.22 -56.74
CA CYS A 212 -35.08 14.59 -55.42
C CYS A 212 -36.47 14.23 -54.86
N ILE A 213 -37.43 15.15 -54.92
CA ILE A 213 -38.81 14.93 -54.48
C ILE A 213 -39.45 13.77 -55.24
N SER A 214 -39.22 13.67 -56.55
CA SER A 214 -39.75 12.56 -57.36
C SER A 214 -39.19 11.18 -56.97
N ARG A 215 -38.04 11.15 -56.28
CA ARG A 215 -37.41 9.94 -55.74
C ARG A 215 -37.82 9.62 -54.31
N GLY A 216 -38.71 10.42 -53.70
CA GLY A 216 -39.08 10.28 -52.28
C GLY A 216 -38.02 10.86 -51.32
N ALA A 217 -37.18 11.75 -51.83
CA ALA A 217 -36.09 12.42 -51.11
C ALA A 217 -36.27 13.95 -51.18
N ASP A 218 -35.32 14.72 -50.68
CA ASP A 218 -35.19 16.16 -50.99
C ASP A 218 -33.69 16.48 -51.16
N LEU A 219 -33.34 17.72 -51.51
CA LEU A 219 -31.93 18.12 -51.58
C LEU A 219 -31.24 17.96 -50.22
N VAL A 220 -29.96 17.55 -50.23
CA VAL A 220 -29.20 17.27 -49.00
C VAL A 220 -29.17 18.46 -48.04
N VAL A 221 -29.35 18.19 -46.75
CA VAL A 221 -29.25 19.15 -45.66
C VAL A 221 -28.04 18.84 -44.81
N ILE A 222 -26.98 19.64 -44.94
CA ILE A 222 -25.74 19.39 -44.20
C ILE A 222 -25.81 20.03 -42.82
N ASP A 223 -26.25 19.26 -41.82
CA ASP A 223 -26.52 19.78 -40.47
C ASP A 223 -25.34 19.65 -39.51
N ASN A 224 -24.44 18.69 -39.72
CA ASN A 224 -23.36 18.35 -38.80
C ASN A 224 -21.98 18.19 -39.48
N PRO A 225 -20.86 18.26 -38.73
CA PRO A 225 -19.53 18.15 -39.29
C PRO A 225 -19.20 16.79 -39.93
N GLU A 226 -19.79 15.70 -39.45
CA GLU A 226 -19.58 14.36 -40.02
C GLU A 226 -20.17 14.27 -41.42
N GLU A 227 -21.37 14.81 -41.60
CA GLU A 227 -22.05 14.88 -42.88
C GLU A 227 -21.32 15.81 -43.87
N GLN A 228 -20.86 16.98 -43.43
CA GLN A 228 -20.04 17.87 -44.25
C GLN A 228 -18.79 17.15 -44.78
N LYS A 229 -18.13 16.37 -43.91
CA LYS A 229 -16.97 15.57 -44.30
C LYS A 229 -17.35 14.47 -45.29
N PHE A 230 -18.42 13.74 -45.04
CA PHE A 230 -18.93 12.67 -45.91
C PHE A 230 -19.26 13.19 -47.32
N VAL A 231 -20.01 14.30 -47.42
CA VAL A 231 -20.35 14.93 -48.71
C VAL A 231 -19.07 15.34 -49.43
N SER A 232 -18.16 16.08 -48.75
CA SER A 232 -16.89 16.49 -49.35
C SER A 232 -16.06 15.29 -49.85
N GLU A 233 -15.96 14.21 -49.07
CA GLU A 233 -15.18 13.03 -49.44
C GLU A 233 -15.82 12.23 -50.59
N SER A 234 -17.15 12.18 -50.67
CA SER A 234 -17.88 11.53 -51.76
C SER A 234 -17.58 12.21 -53.11
N LEU A 235 -17.46 13.54 -53.09
CA LEU A 235 -17.13 14.34 -54.27
C LEU A 235 -15.66 14.22 -54.72
N LYS A 236 -14.76 13.64 -53.91
CA LYS A 236 -13.33 13.46 -54.25
C LYS A 236 -13.10 12.62 -55.50
N THR A 237 -14.01 11.68 -55.78
CA THR A 237 -13.91 10.75 -56.90
C THR A 237 -13.98 11.46 -58.27
N LEU A 238 -14.51 12.67 -58.28
CA LEU A 238 -14.61 13.54 -59.45
C LEU A 238 -13.28 14.30 -59.60
N LYS A 239 -12.28 13.64 -60.19
CA LYS A 239 -10.86 14.06 -60.34
C LYS A 239 -10.62 15.39 -61.09
N GLY A 240 -11.66 16.18 -61.38
CA GLY A 240 -11.59 17.47 -62.08
C GLY A 240 -11.83 18.72 -61.22
N SER A 241 -12.35 18.59 -59.99
CA SER A 241 -12.82 19.74 -59.21
C SER A 241 -11.71 20.56 -58.58
N ARG A 242 -11.32 21.65 -59.26
CA ARG A 242 -10.43 22.69 -58.73
C ARG A 242 -11.24 23.75 -57.96
N GLY A 243 -11.94 23.38 -56.88
CA GLY A 243 -12.57 24.33 -55.95
C GLY A 243 -13.35 25.49 -56.59
N SER A 244 -13.92 25.27 -57.78
CA SER A 244 -14.58 26.28 -58.61
C SER A 244 -16.06 25.93 -58.73
N TRP A 245 -16.91 26.95 -58.71
CA TRP A 245 -18.37 26.81 -58.65
C TRP A 245 -18.93 25.96 -59.81
N GLU A 246 -18.31 25.94 -61.00
CA GLU A 246 -18.76 25.16 -62.15
C GLU A 246 -18.69 23.63 -61.93
N ASN A 247 -17.93 23.22 -60.92
CA ASN A 247 -17.80 21.84 -60.47
C ASN A 247 -18.57 21.58 -59.16
N GLY A 248 -19.43 22.51 -58.77
CA GLY A 248 -20.27 22.42 -57.59
C GLY A 248 -21.46 21.50 -57.77
N PHE A 249 -22.05 21.14 -56.64
CA PHE A 249 -23.24 20.32 -56.51
C PHE A 249 -24.30 21.10 -55.75
N TRP A 250 -25.53 21.15 -56.27
CA TRP A 250 -26.63 21.76 -55.54
C TRP A 250 -26.90 21.03 -54.23
N ILE A 251 -27.11 21.82 -53.18
CA ILE A 251 -27.52 21.39 -51.84
C ILE A 251 -28.80 22.12 -51.43
N GLY A 252 -29.42 21.68 -50.35
CA GLY A 252 -30.73 22.15 -49.89
C GLY A 252 -30.72 23.50 -49.18
N LEU A 253 -29.75 24.38 -49.41
CA LEU A 253 -29.60 25.66 -48.69
C LEU A 253 -29.87 26.83 -49.66
N THR A 254 -30.73 27.77 -49.25
CA THR A 254 -31.17 28.90 -50.08
C THR A 254 -31.56 30.10 -49.22
N ASP A 255 -31.42 31.31 -49.73
CA ASP A 255 -31.92 32.55 -49.12
C ASP A 255 -32.91 33.29 -50.02
N ILE A 256 -33.54 32.58 -50.98
CA ILE A 256 -34.52 33.11 -51.96
C ILE A 256 -35.69 33.86 -51.32
N GLU A 257 -36.05 33.53 -50.07
CA GLU A 257 -37.14 34.19 -49.33
C GLU A 257 -36.69 35.51 -48.70
N THR A 258 -35.43 35.61 -48.29
CA THR A 258 -34.87 36.79 -47.60
C THR A 258 -33.37 36.79 -47.77
N GLU A 259 -32.87 37.68 -48.64
CA GLU A 259 -31.46 37.93 -48.90
C GLU A 259 -30.60 37.95 -47.63
N GLY A 260 -29.55 37.13 -47.60
CA GLY A 260 -28.61 37.00 -46.48
C GLY A 260 -29.11 36.12 -45.32
N ALA A 261 -30.37 35.68 -45.34
CA ALA A 261 -30.94 34.74 -44.37
C ALA A 261 -31.07 33.34 -45.00
N TRP A 262 -29.98 32.58 -44.92
CA TRP A 262 -29.90 31.22 -45.46
C TRP A 262 -30.75 30.23 -44.66
N VAL A 263 -31.62 29.51 -45.37
CA VAL A 263 -32.57 28.53 -44.83
C VAL A 263 -32.42 27.22 -45.57
N TRP A 264 -32.32 26.12 -44.82
CA TRP A 264 -32.37 24.78 -45.37
C TRP A 264 -33.79 24.42 -45.80
N ILE A 265 -33.93 23.59 -46.83
CA ILE A 265 -35.21 23.04 -47.32
C ILE A 265 -36.06 22.32 -46.26
N ASN A 266 -35.48 21.94 -45.11
CA ASN A 266 -36.17 21.44 -43.93
C ASN A 266 -36.67 22.54 -42.96
N ASN A 267 -36.66 23.80 -43.39
CA ASN A 267 -37.06 25.02 -42.66
C ASN A 267 -36.16 25.39 -41.46
N VAL A 268 -34.93 24.92 -41.41
CA VAL A 268 -33.95 25.34 -40.40
C VAL A 268 -33.11 26.50 -40.92
N THR A 269 -33.13 27.64 -40.23
CA THR A 269 -32.26 28.79 -40.55
C THR A 269 -30.82 28.50 -40.15
N GLU A 270 -29.88 28.77 -41.05
CA GLU A 270 -28.46 28.67 -40.76
C GLU A 270 -27.96 29.91 -40.03
N VAL A 271 -27.58 29.76 -38.76
CA VAL A 271 -27.13 30.88 -37.92
C VAL A 271 -25.63 31.12 -38.04
N GLU A 272 -24.84 30.06 -38.16
CA GLU A 272 -23.37 30.13 -38.07
C GLU A 272 -22.69 30.35 -39.43
N GLN A 273 -23.46 30.44 -40.54
CA GLN A 273 -22.96 30.55 -41.91
C GLN A 273 -21.73 29.65 -42.13
N ARG A 274 -21.91 28.33 -41.98
CA ARG A 274 -20.77 27.41 -41.95
C ARG A 274 -20.33 27.03 -43.36
N TYR A 275 -19.04 26.77 -43.48
CA TYR A 275 -18.41 26.12 -44.65
C TYR A 275 -18.40 26.90 -45.97
N TRP A 276 -18.79 28.17 -45.96
CA TRP A 276 -18.60 29.09 -47.08
C TRP A 276 -17.12 29.23 -47.46
N MET A 277 -16.89 29.41 -48.75
CA MET A 277 -15.58 29.78 -49.26
C MET A 277 -15.22 31.21 -48.87
N ASP A 278 -13.92 31.51 -48.91
CA ASP A 278 -13.46 32.86 -48.61
C ASP A 278 -14.00 33.84 -49.65
N GLY A 279 -14.86 34.76 -49.22
CA GLY A 279 -15.55 35.72 -50.08
C GLY A 279 -16.99 35.33 -50.42
N GLU A 280 -17.45 34.14 -50.03
CA GLU A 280 -18.83 33.68 -50.24
C GLU A 280 -19.65 33.76 -48.93
N PRO A 281 -21.00 33.86 -49.02
CA PRO A 281 -21.76 34.15 -50.24
C PRO A 281 -21.52 35.59 -50.73
N ASN A 282 -21.46 35.80 -52.04
CA ASN A 282 -21.09 37.08 -52.64
C ASN A 282 -22.25 37.81 -53.35
N ASN A 283 -23.36 37.11 -53.56
CA ASN A 283 -24.58 37.57 -54.23
C ASN A 283 -24.32 38.22 -55.60
N SER A 284 -23.59 37.55 -56.49
CA SER A 284 -23.09 38.14 -57.74
C SER A 284 -24.17 38.39 -58.81
N GLY A 285 -24.14 39.60 -59.38
CA GLY A 285 -24.92 39.98 -60.56
C GLY A 285 -26.29 40.62 -60.24
N ASP A 286 -26.96 41.12 -61.27
CA ASP A 286 -28.16 41.96 -61.13
C ASP A 286 -29.40 41.22 -60.57
N HIS A 287 -29.37 39.89 -60.58
CA HIS A 287 -30.46 39.02 -60.11
C HIS A 287 -30.09 38.22 -58.86
N GLY A 288 -28.88 38.44 -58.34
CA GLY A 288 -28.37 37.74 -57.17
C GLY A 288 -28.12 36.24 -57.35
N GLU A 289 -27.63 35.62 -56.27
CA GLU A 289 -27.26 34.21 -56.19
C GLU A 289 -27.89 33.56 -54.95
N ASP A 290 -29.13 33.07 -55.07
CA ASP A 290 -29.89 32.69 -53.86
C ASP A 290 -29.83 31.20 -53.50
N CYS A 291 -28.98 30.41 -54.18
CA CYS A 291 -28.94 28.95 -54.03
C CYS A 291 -27.53 28.45 -53.76
N ALA A 292 -27.36 27.65 -52.70
CA ALA A 292 -26.06 27.16 -52.32
C ALA A 292 -25.66 25.90 -53.10
N MET A 293 -24.38 25.82 -53.43
CA MET A 293 -23.73 24.63 -53.96
C MET A 293 -22.49 24.29 -53.12
N THR A 294 -22.06 23.03 -53.17
CA THR A 294 -20.82 22.57 -52.53
C THR A 294 -19.83 21.99 -53.53
N VAL A 295 -18.54 22.26 -53.34
CA VAL A 295 -17.45 21.73 -54.17
C VAL A 295 -16.53 20.81 -53.37
N TYR A 296 -15.87 19.87 -54.06
CA TYR A 296 -14.72 19.19 -53.46
C TYR A 296 -13.53 20.14 -53.38
N ARG A 297 -12.93 20.25 -52.19
CA ARG A 297 -11.69 21.01 -51.98
C ARG A 297 -10.67 20.19 -51.20
N TYR A 298 -9.62 19.76 -51.89
CA TYR A 298 -8.57 18.93 -51.27
C TYR A 298 -7.76 19.66 -50.18
N THR A 299 -7.68 21.00 -50.23
CA THR A 299 -6.92 21.80 -49.26
C THR A 299 -7.67 22.04 -47.95
N ASN A 300 -9.00 22.16 -48.00
CA ASN A 300 -9.82 22.40 -46.82
C ASN A 300 -11.26 21.93 -47.05
N PRO A 301 -11.69 20.79 -46.47
CA PRO A 301 -13.04 20.26 -46.62
C PRO A 301 -14.10 21.09 -45.87
N TRP A 302 -13.68 22.09 -45.09
CA TRP A 302 -14.53 22.99 -44.31
C TRP A 302 -14.72 24.37 -44.96
N LYS A 303 -14.27 24.53 -46.20
CA LYS A 303 -14.52 25.72 -47.03
C LYS A 303 -14.84 25.24 -48.44
N THR A 304 -16.13 25.04 -48.70
CA THR A 304 -16.63 24.30 -49.88
C THR A 304 -17.88 24.90 -50.48
N ARG A 305 -18.57 25.82 -49.80
CA ARG A 305 -19.85 26.37 -50.29
C ARG A 305 -19.65 27.65 -51.09
N PHE A 306 -20.45 27.75 -52.15
CA PHE A 306 -20.64 28.92 -53.00
C PHE A 306 -22.14 29.16 -53.13
N ASP A 307 -22.54 30.40 -53.30
CA ASP A 307 -23.87 30.74 -53.76
C ASP A 307 -23.89 30.76 -55.29
N GLY A 308 -25.07 30.57 -55.86
CA GLY A 308 -25.23 30.47 -57.30
C GLY A 308 -26.62 30.85 -57.76
N LYS A 309 -26.69 31.30 -59.01
CA LYS A 309 -27.95 31.65 -59.66
C LYS A 309 -28.86 30.44 -59.82
N CYS A 310 -29.89 30.36 -58.98
CA CYS A 310 -30.82 29.23 -58.89
C CYS A 310 -31.37 28.75 -60.24
N ASN A 311 -31.74 29.67 -61.12
CA ASN A 311 -32.42 29.39 -62.39
C ASN A 311 -31.49 29.29 -63.61
N GLU A 312 -30.30 29.89 -63.54
CA GLU A 312 -29.35 29.98 -64.67
C GLU A 312 -28.30 28.87 -64.62
N HIS A 313 -27.73 28.63 -63.44
CA HIS A 313 -26.65 27.65 -63.29
C HIS A 313 -27.19 26.24 -63.41
N ARG A 314 -26.52 25.40 -64.22
CA ARG A 314 -26.84 23.98 -64.34
C ARG A 314 -25.71 23.16 -63.76
N LEU A 315 -26.00 22.50 -62.64
CA LEU A 315 -25.05 21.72 -61.86
C LEU A 315 -25.60 20.32 -61.58
N PRO A 316 -24.74 19.34 -61.26
CA PRO A 316 -25.18 18.14 -60.59
C PRO A 316 -25.74 18.46 -59.20
N TRP A 317 -26.43 17.52 -58.56
CA TRP A 317 -27.12 17.72 -57.28
C TRP A 317 -27.01 16.50 -56.38
N ILE A 318 -27.31 16.71 -55.09
CA ILE A 318 -27.26 15.68 -54.07
C ILE A 318 -28.62 15.62 -53.37
N CYS A 319 -29.21 14.43 -53.30
CA CYS A 319 -30.45 14.18 -52.56
C CYS A 319 -30.18 13.39 -51.29
N GLU A 320 -31.04 13.54 -50.29
CA GLU A 320 -31.06 12.73 -49.07
C GLU A 320 -32.47 12.20 -48.74
N MET A 321 -32.53 11.04 -48.11
CA MET A 321 -33.75 10.49 -47.51
C MET A 321 -33.40 9.57 -46.33
N PRO A 322 -34.31 9.36 -45.36
CA PRO A 322 -34.11 8.35 -44.33
C PRO A 322 -33.90 6.96 -44.94
N SER A 323 -33.02 6.15 -44.34
CA SER A 323 -32.83 4.76 -44.75
C SER A 323 -34.01 3.88 -44.36
N THR A 324 -34.23 2.79 -45.10
CA THR A 324 -35.33 1.82 -44.88
C THR A 324 -34.92 0.64 -44.02
#